data_AF-A0A0D0D7M1-F1
#
_entry.id   AF-A0A0D0D7M1-F1
#
_cell.length_a   1.000
_cell.length_b   1.000
_cell.length_c   1.000
_cell.angle_alpha   90.00
_cell.angle_beta   90.00
_cell.angle_gamma   90.00
#
_symmetry.space_group_name_H-M   'P 1'
#
loop_
_entity.id
_entity.type
_entity.pdbx_description
1 polymer ?
#
loop_
_entity_poly.entity_id
_entity_poly.type
_entity_poly.pdbx_seq_one_letter_code
_entity_poly.pdbx_strand_id
1 'polypeptide(L)'
;PCPYLSDLTPNSSPFHPHCLAADWLHLWRPFGTAGQIVTVALTSHTISEDMLDHILQVIRASWADNTKAIYRTGLLIYHIYCNLNSIPKPHRCPTSPSLLSAFL
;
A
#
# COMPACT_ATOMS: atom_id res chain seq x y z
N PRO A 1 8.15 -6.90 18.78
CA PRO A 1 7.92 -8.31 18.41
C PRO A 1 7.65 -8.43 16.90
N CYS A 2 8.59 -8.98 16.13
CA CYS A 2 8.41 -9.20 14.69
C CYS A 2 7.40 -10.35 14.47
N PRO A 3 6.23 -10.11 13.85
CA PRO A 3 5.14 -11.08 13.78
C PRO A 3 5.24 -12.05 12.59
N TYR A 4 6.40 -12.15 11.94
CA TYR A 4 6.56 -12.89 10.69
C TYR A 4 7.23 -14.25 10.94
N LEU A 5 6.83 -15.27 10.16
CA LEU A 5 7.58 -16.52 10.04
C LEU A 5 8.96 -16.22 9.43
N SER A 6 9.97 -16.99 9.84
CA SER A 6 11.40 -16.73 9.54
C SER A 6 11.68 -16.46 8.06
N ASP A 7 10.98 -17.16 7.15
CA ASP A 7 11.20 -17.09 5.70
C ASP A 7 10.26 -16.12 4.98
N LEU A 8 9.36 -15.46 5.71
CA LEU A 8 8.37 -14.51 5.18
C LEU A 8 8.59 -13.08 5.68
N THR A 9 9.74 -12.81 6.30
CA THR A 9 10.06 -11.47 6.78
C THR A 9 10.43 -10.58 5.60
N PRO A 10 9.67 -9.50 5.31
CA PRO A 10 10.02 -8.58 4.24
C PRO A 10 11.34 -7.87 4.54
N ASN A 11 12.11 -7.51 3.52
CA ASN A 11 13.30 -6.68 3.72
C ASN A 11 12.94 -5.34 4.37
N SER A 12 13.68 -4.96 5.42
CA SER A 12 13.54 -3.66 6.10
C SER A 12 13.61 -2.51 5.08
N SER A 13 12.66 -1.59 5.17
CA SER A 13 12.54 -0.46 4.25
C SER A 13 11.86 0.72 4.95
N PRO A 14 12.34 1.96 4.75
CA PRO A 14 11.67 3.15 5.29
C PRO A 14 10.24 3.36 4.73
N PHE A 15 9.93 2.75 3.59
CA PHE A 15 8.59 2.75 2.98
C PHE A 15 7.68 1.60 3.45
N HIS A 16 8.19 0.68 4.27
CA HIS A 16 7.45 -0.49 4.75
C HIS A 16 7.79 -0.74 6.22
N PRO A 17 7.12 -0.05 7.16
CA PRO A 17 7.33 -0.33 8.58
C PRO A 17 6.95 -1.78 8.89
N HIS A 18 7.78 -2.45 9.68
CA HIS A 18 7.48 -3.77 10.25
C HIS A 18 6.32 -3.61 11.25
N CYS A 19 5.10 -3.67 10.74
CA CYS A 19 3.86 -3.56 11.51
C CYS A 19 2.92 -4.71 11.18
N LEU A 20 1.91 -4.93 12.02
CA LEU A 20 0.93 -5.99 11.78
C LEU A 20 0.25 -5.79 10.42
N ALA A 21 -0.17 -6.87 9.77
CA ALA A 21 -0.95 -6.77 8.54
C ALA A 21 -2.18 -5.85 8.72
N ALA A 22 -2.74 -5.80 9.94
CA ALA A 22 -3.78 -4.86 10.34
C ALA A 22 -3.40 -3.38 10.10
N ASP A 23 -2.17 -3.00 10.44
CA ASP A 23 -1.70 -1.62 10.40
C ASP A 23 -1.07 -1.26 9.04
N TRP A 24 -0.72 -2.26 8.23
CA TRP A 24 -0.11 -2.09 6.91
C TRP A 24 -0.93 -1.21 5.98
N LEU A 25 -2.25 -1.41 5.94
CA LEU A 25 -3.15 -0.64 5.10
C LEU A 25 -3.26 0.84 5.52
N HIS A 26 -2.71 1.20 6.70
CA HIS A 26 -2.68 2.57 7.22
C HIS A 26 -1.31 3.21 7.07
N LEU A 27 -0.25 2.42 7.23
CA LEU A 27 1.11 2.91 7.25
C LEU A 27 1.79 2.86 5.88
N TRP A 28 1.22 2.14 4.92
CA TRP A 28 1.79 2.06 3.59
C TRP A 28 1.62 3.36 2.82
N ARG A 29 2.74 3.90 2.33
CA ARG A 29 2.79 5.09 1.49
C ARG A 29 3.54 4.75 0.19
N PRO A 30 3.01 5.13 -0.99
CA PRO A 30 3.72 4.96 -2.24
C PRO A 30 5.05 5.72 -2.24
N PHE A 31 5.98 5.24 -3.07
CA PHE A 31 7.23 5.96 -3.30
C PHE A 31 6.92 7.31 -3.97
N GLY A 32 7.39 8.41 -3.39
CA GLY A 32 7.19 9.77 -3.93
C GLY A 32 5.97 10.53 -3.39
N THR A 33 5.14 9.94 -2.51
CA THR A 33 3.95 10.62 -1.96
C THR A 33 4.26 11.61 -0.83
N ALA A 34 5.50 11.67 -0.34
CA ALA A 34 5.90 12.72 0.60
C ALA A 34 5.87 14.08 -0.12
N GLY A 35 4.79 14.86 0.09
CA GLY A 35 4.59 16.18 -0.48
C GLY A 35 3.95 16.22 -1.88
N GLN A 36 3.48 15.09 -2.41
CA GLN A 36 2.80 15.09 -3.71
C GLN A 36 1.30 15.29 -3.51
N ILE A 37 0.90 16.56 -3.63
CA ILE A 37 -0.49 16.98 -3.83
C ILE A 37 -1.09 16.05 -4.89
N VAL A 38 -2.09 15.25 -4.51
CA VAL A 38 -2.83 14.40 -5.43
C VAL A 38 -3.58 15.33 -6.37
N THR A 39 -2.94 15.69 -7.48
CA THR A 39 -3.59 16.43 -8.55
C THR A 39 -4.41 15.40 -9.31
N VAL A 40 -5.63 15.13 -8.83
CA VAL A 40 -6.61 14.39 -9.62
C VAL A 40 -6.89 15.25 -10.85
N ALA A 41 -6.39 14.82 -12.01
CA ALA A 41 -6.34 15.58 -13.25
C ALA A 41 -7.70 15.96 -13.88
N LEU A 42 -8.78 15.94 -13.09
CA LEU A 42 -10.12 16.30 -13.56
C LEU A 42 -10.67 17.59 -12.94
N THR A 43 -10.11 18.08 -11.83
CA THR A 43 -10.52 19.37 -11.25
C THR A 43 -9.32 20.03 -10.57
N SER A 44 -9.16 21.35 -10.75
CA SER A 44 -8.08 22.16 -10.18
C SER A 44 -8.15 22.32 -8.64
N HIS A 45 -8.76 21.36 -7.93
CA HIS A 45 -8.91 21.39 -6.49
C HIS A 45 -7.75 20.66 -5.81
N THR A 46 -6.92 21.43 -5.12
CA THR A 46 -5.89 20.92 -4.21
C THR A 46 -6.57 20.17 -3.07
N ILE A 47 -6.53 18.84 -3.07
CA ILE A 47 -6.97 18.03 -1.93
C ILE A 47 -5.94 18.21 -0.82
N SER A 48 -6.36 18.78 0.32
CA SER A 48 -5.53 18.86 1.53
C SER A 48 -5.21 17.45 2.05
N GLU A 49 -4.04 17.27 2.67
CA GLU A 49 -3.64 16.00 3.28
C GLU A 49 -4.66 15.52 4.32
N ASP A 50 -5.23 16.42 5.12
CA ASP A 50 -6.27 16.13 6.11
C ASP A 50 -7.55 15.57 5.46
N MET A 51 -7.95 16.13 4.33
CA MET A 51 -9.13 15.67 3.59
C MET A 51 -8.87 14.30 2.96
N LEU A 52 -7.66 14.05 2.45
CA LEU A 52 -7.26 12.75 1.94
C LEU A 52 -7.28 11.69 3.05
N ASP A 53 -6.71 12.00 4.21
CA ASP A 53 -6.70 11.10 5.37
C ASP A 53 -8.12 10.80 5.86
N HIS A 54 -9.01 11.79 5.88
CA HIS A 54 -10.43 11.59 6.21
C HIS A 54 -11.12 10.67 5.20
N ILE A 55 -10.93 10.89 3.90
CA ILE A 55 -11.51 10.04 2.85
C ILE A 55 -11.02 8.59 3.01
N LEU A 56 -9.72 8.40 3.21
CA LEU A 56 -9.14 7.07 3.43
C LEU A 56 -9.67 6.42 4.71
N GLN A 57 -9.88 7.19 5.78
CA GLN A 57 -10.48 6.70 7.01
C GLN A 57 -11.91 6.21 6.79
N VAL A 58 -12.76 7.00 6.11
CA VAL A 58 -14.15 6.63 5.81
C VAL A 58 -14.22 5.39 4.92
N ILE A 59 -13.42 5.33 3.85
CA ILE A 59 -13.37 4.16 2.95
C ILE A 59 -13.01 2.91 3.74
N ARG A 60 -11.97 2.96 4.57
CA ARG A 60 -11.55 1.81 5.38
C ARG A 60 -12.59 1.41 6.42
N ALA A 61 -13.23 2.38 7.07
CA ALA A 61 -14.28 2.12 8.06
C ALA A 61 -15.49 1.43 7.43
N SER A 62 -15.78 1.71 6.15
CA SER A 62 -16.89 1.08 5.41
C SER A 62 -16.68 -0.39 5.06
N TRP A 63 -15.45 -0.91 5.14
CA TRP A 63 -15.17 -2.31 4.82
C TRP A 63 -15.43 -3.24 6.00
N ALA A 64 -16.08 -4.37 5.73
CA ALA A 64 -16.18 -5.48 6.68
C ALA A 64 -14.78 -6.01 7.04
N ASP A 65 -14.60 -6.53 8.25
CA ASP A 65 -13.27 -6.95 8.71
C ASP A 65 -12.67 -8.09 7.87
N ASN A 66 -13.50 -8.99 7.36
CA ASN A 66 -13.06 -10.02 6.40
C ASN A 66 -12.52 -9.40 5.10
N THR A 67 -13.22 -8.39 4.57
CA THR A 67 -12.78 -7.65 3.37
C THR A 67 -11.46 -6.94 3.61
N LYS A 68 -11.30 -6.29 4.78
CA LYS A 68 -10.03 -5.67 5.16
C LYS A 68 -8.91 -6.70 5.24
N ALA A 69 -9.17 -7.89 5.81
CA ALA A 69 -8.19 -8.96 5.90
C ALA A 69 -7.76 -9.47 4.52
N ILE A 70 -8.71 -9.69 3.59
CA ILE A 70 -8.42 -10.10 2.21
C ILE A 70 -7.55 -9.06 1.51
N TYR A 71 -7.90 -7.77 1.56
CA TYR A 71 -7.10 -6.71 0.94
C TYR A 71 -5.69 -6.61 1.54
N ARG A 72 -5.57 -6.72 2.87
CA ARG A 72 -4.26 -6.72 3.57
C ARG A 72 -3.39 -7.90 3.12
N THR A 73 -3.96 -9.10 3.07
CA THR A 73 -3.26 -10.30 2.62
C THR A 73 -2.86 -10.20 1.16
N GLY A 74 -3.76 -9.78 0.27
CA GLY A 74 -3.46 -9.60 -1.15
C GLY A 74 -2.31 -8.61 -1.39
N LEU A 75 -2.32 -7.48 -0.68
CA LEU A 75 -1.26 -6.48 -0.76
C LEU A 75 0.10 -7.03 -0.28
N LEU A 76 0.11 -7.82 0.80
CA LEU A 76 1.33 -8.48 1.29
C LEU A 76 1.91 -9.44 0.25
N ILE A 77 1.07 -10.31 -0.33
CA ILE A 77 1.48 -11.28 -1.35
C ILE A 77 2.02 -10.54 -2.59
N TYR A 78 1.36 -9.46 -3.02
CA TYR A 78 1.84 -8.61 -4.11
C TYR A 78 3.25 -8.07 -3.87
N HIS A 79 3.54 -7.62 -2.65
CA HIS A 79 4.87 -7.13 -2.31
C HIS A 79 5.93 -8.24 -2.22
N ILE A 80 5.56 -9.43 -1.74
CA ILE A 80 6.45 -10.60 -1.77
C ILE A 80 6.78 -10.94 -3.23
N TYR A 81 5.78 -11.00 -4.11
CA TYR A 81 5.97 -11.18 -5.55
C TYR A 81 6.93 -10.14 -6.14
N CYS A 82 6.75 -8.86 -5.80
CA CYS A 82 7.64 -7.80 -6.26
C CYS A 82 9.08 -7.95 -5.76
N ASN A 83 9.27 -8.43 -4.52
CA ASN A 83 10.60 -8.70 -3.98
C ASN A 83 11.29 -9.86 -4.70
N LEU A 84 10.56 -10.97 -4.91
CA LEU A 84 11.08 -12.15 -5.60
C LEU A 84 11.49 -11.84 -7.05
N ASN A 85 10.75 -10.97 -7.73
CA ASN A 85 11.03 -10.54 -9.10
C ASN A 85 11.95 -9.30 -9.17
N SER A 86 12.55 -8.87 -8.06
CA SER A 86 13.45 -7.70 -8.00
C SER A 86 12.86 -6.41 -8.58
N ILE A 87 11.54 -6.23 -8.47
CA ILE A 87 10.84 -5.06 -9.00
C ILE A 87 11.17 -3.83 -8.14
N PRO A 88 11.68 -2.73 -8.71
CA PRO A 88 12.00 -1.52 -7.96
C PRO A 88 10.75 -0.89 -7.33
N LYS A 89 10.88 -0.34 -6.11
CA LYS A 89 9.77 0.29 -5.36
C LYS A 89 8.96 1.33 -6.16
N PRO A 90 9.58 2.23 -6.97
CA PRO A 90 8.83 3.21 -7.76
C PRO A 90 7.86 2.58 -8.78
N HIS A 91 8.08 1.33 -9.19
CA HIS A 91 7.21 0.62 -10.13
C HIS A 91 6.11 -0.20 -9.45
N ARG A 92 6.16 -0.33 -8.13
CA ARG A 92 5.17 -1.11 -7.34
C ARG A 92 3.92 -0.30 -7.04
N CYS A 93 4.01 1.03 -7.03
CA CYS A 93 2.86 1.90 -6.86
C CYS A 93 3.12 3.28 -7.48
N PRO A 94 2.24 3.77 -8.37
CA PRO A 94 1.08 3.06 -8.94
C PRO A 94 1.51 1.84 -9.77
N THR A 95 0.80 0.72 -9.59
CA THR A 95 1.08 -0.53 -10.32
C THR A 95 0.69 -0.38 -11.79
N SER A 96 1.58 -0.77 -12.71
CA SER A 96 1.24 -0.81 -14.13
C SER A 96 0.26 -1.96 -14.45
N PRO A 97 -0.59 -1.85 -15.49
CA PRO A 97 -1.50 -2.93 -15.87
C PRO A 97 -0.79 -4.25 -16.15
N SER A 98 0.39 -4.19 -16.79
CA SER A 98 1.22 -5.36 -17.07
C SER A 98 1.73 -6.03 -15.79
N LEU A 99 2.14 -5.24 -14.80
CA LEU A 99 2.60 -5.78 -13.52
C LEU A 99 1.45 -6.37 -12.71
N LEU A 100 0.27 -5.73 -12.72
CA LEU A 100 -0.92 -6.30 -12.08
C LEU A 100 -1.31 -7.63 -12.74
N SER A 101 -1.29 -7.69 -14.07
CA SER A 101 -1.59 -8.90 -14.82
C SER A 101 -0.58 -10.01 -14.62
N ALA A 102 0.68 -9.70 -14.30
CA ALA A 102 1.71 -10.71 -14.02
C ALA A 102 1.61 -11.25 -12.58
N PHE A 103 0.93 -10.53 -11.69
CA PHE A 103 0.68 -10.92 -10.31
C PHE A 103 -0.58 -11.78 -10.15
N LEU A 104 -1.66 -11.44 -10.87
CA LEU A 104 -2.92 -12.20 -10.90
C LEU A 104 -2.74 -13.53 -11.62
#